data_AF-A0A3R8QL37-F1
#
_entry.id   AF-A0A3R8QL37-F1
#
_cell.length_a   1.000
_cell.length_b   1.000
_cell.length_c   1.000
_cell.angle_alpha   90.00
_cell.angle_beta   90.00
_cell.angle_gamma   90.00
#
_symmetry.space_group_name_H-M   'P 1'
#
loop_
_entity.id
_entity.type
_entity.pdbx_description
1 polymer ?
#
loop_
_entity_poly.entity_id
_entity_poly.type
_entity_poly.pdbx_seq_one_letter_code
_entity_poly.pdbx_strand_id
1 'polypeptide(L)'
;MADNSDVSDFIPPAFSFALTGHLATGAVKVVAIALLLWGLGLTGWTASFPAGTAIITAVVVMVAVELATTGVERIFVLRHRHPDPGSVPMTAIVAVLPLPISFLIGLLFGPASSGALITMAVTTVVYWAALVVLERPWVEGDTQADIRKKYEQTKAMTGEQFRSE
;
A
#
# COMPACT_ATOMS: atom_id res chain seq x y z
N MET A 1 -11.70 -21.62 -39.81
CA MET A 1 -11.78 -21.99 -38.39
C MET A 1 -10.97 -20.96 -37.63
N ALA A 2 -11.63 -20.00 -36.99
CA ALA A 2 -10.97 -19.02 -36.15
C ALA A 2 -10.53 -19.73 -34.86
N ASP A 3 -9.24 -19.63 -34.57
CA ASP A 3 -8.61 -20.13 -33.35
C ASP A 3 -9.17 -19.34 -32.15
N ASN A 4 -10.04 -19.99 -31.38
CA ASN A 4 -10.66 -19.43 -30.17
C ASN A 4 -9.82 -19.77 -28.92
N SER A 5 -8.49 -19.74 -29.00
CA SER A 5 -7.62 -20.08 -27.86
C SER A 5 -7.19 -18.89 -27.00
N ASP A 6 -7.48 -17.64 -27.37
CA ASP A 6 -7.17 -16.45 -26.56
C ASP A 6 -8.29 -16.04 -25.59
N VAL A 7 -8.94 -17.01 -24.95
CA VAL A 7 -9.62 -16.71 -23.68
C VAL A 7 -8.53 -16.61 -22.63
N SER A 8 -8.00 -15.40 -22.43
CA SER A 8 -6.99 -15.11 -21.41
C SER A 8 -7.40 -15.72 -20.07
N ASP A 9 -6.73 -16.80 -19.64
CA ASP A 9 -6.88 -17.44 -18.32
C ASP A 9 -6.28 -16.55 -17.21
N PHE A 10 -6.75 -15.30 -17.15
CA PHE A 10 -6.37 -14.38 -16.10
C PHE A 10 -7.07 -14.80 -14.80
N ILE A 11 -6.31 -15.45 -13.93
CA ILE A 11 -6.73 -15.74 -12.56
C ILE A 11 -6.22 -14.60 -11.68
N PRO A 12 -7.12 -13.74 -11.15
CA PRO A 12 -6.69 -12.63 -10.32
C PRO A 12 -6.06 -13.17 -9.02
N PRO A 13 -5.00 -12.50 -8.51
CA PRO A 13 -4.41 -12.89 -7.23
C PRO A 13 -5.46 -12.87 -6.11
N ALA A 14 -5.29 -13.75 -5.12
CA ALA A 14 -6.23 -13.78 -4.00
C ALA A 14 -6.19 -12.46 -3.23
N PHE A 15 -7.36 -11.98 -2.80
CA PHE A 15 -7.47 -10.72 -2.04
C PHE A 15 -6.62 -10.75 -0.77
N SER A 16 -6.55 -11.91 -0.11
CA SER A 16 -5.73 -12.11 1.09
C SER A 16 -4.25 -11.82 0.84
N PHE A 17 -3.68 -12.20 -0.31
CA PHE A 17 -2.27 -11.93 -0.61
C PHE A 17 -2.00 -10.44 -0.75
N ALA A 18 -2.84 -9.73 -1.52
CA ALA A 18 -2.73 -8.28 -1.68
C ALA A 18 -2.88 -7.58 -0.31
N LEU A 19 -3.89 -7.98 0.47
CA LEU A 19 -4.11 -7.42 1.80
C LEU A 19 -2.94 -7.68 2.74
N THR A 20 -2.35 -8.88 2.74
CA THR A 20 -1.18 -9.17 3.59
C THR A 20 0.03 -8.33 3.22
N GLY A 21 0.24 -8.03 1.93
CA GLY A 21 1.29 -7.11 1.48
C GLY A 21 1.08 -5.70 2.02
N HIS A 22 -0.13 -5.15 1.86
CA HIS A 22 -0.49 -3.84 2.38
C HIS A 22 -0.47 -3.76 3.90
N LEU A 23 -0.87 -4.81 4.61
CA LEU A 23 -0.75 -4.84 6.07
C LEU A 23 0.71 -4.90 6.53
N ALA A 24 1.59 -5.57 5.78
CA ALA A 24 3.02 -5.60 6.08
C ALA A 24 3.66 -4.22 5.86
N THR A 25 3.38 -3.54 4.75
CA THR A 25 3.86 -2.16 4.54
C THR A 25 3.21 -1.19 5.52
N GLY A 26 1.92 -1.38 5.82
CA GLY A 26 1.17 -0.65 6.83
C GLY A 26 1.80 -0.74 8.22
N ALA A 27 2.31 -1.90 8.63
CA ALA A 27 3.02 -2.03 9.90
C ALA A 27 4.27 -1.13 9.97
N VAL A 28 5.04 -1.04 8.87
CA VAL A 28 6.20 -0.13 8.78
C VAL A 28 5.75 1.33 8.87
N LYS A 29 4.67 1.69 8.16
CA LYS A 29 4.09 3.05 8.19
C LYS A 29 3.62 3.43 9.60
N VAL A 30 2.94 2.53 10.33
CA VAL A 30 2.50 2.77 11.72
C VAL A 30 3.68 3.08 12.63
N VAL A 31 4.77 2.31 12.54
CA VAL A 31 5.97 2.57 13.37
C VAL A 31 6.55 3.95 13.06
N ALA A 32 6.65 4.32 11.78
CA ALA A 32 7.10 5.64 11.38
C ALA A 32 6.19 6.76 11.90
N ILE A 33 4.86 6.60 11.78
CA ILE A 33 3.88 7.57 12.29
C ILE A 33 4.00 7.70 13.81
N ALA A 34 4.11 6.59 14.55
CA ALA A 34 4.23 6.61 16.00
C ALA A 34 5.50 7.35 16.45
N LEU A 35 6.64 7.11 15.80
CA LEU A 35 7.90 7.80 16.09
C LEU A 35 7.81 9.31 15.78
N LEU A 36 7.15 9.68 14.67
CA LEU A 36 6.95 11.08 14.31
C LEU A 36 6.01 11.80 15.28
N LEU A 37 4.88 11.18 15.65
CA LEU A 37 3.95 11.75 16.63
C LEU A 37 4.60 11.87 18.01
N TRP A 38 5.39 10.88 18.41
CA TRP A 38 6.17 10.95 19.64
C TRP A 38 7.18 12.10 19.61
N GLY A 39 7.96 12.23 18.52
CA GLY A 39 8.91 13.32 18.35
C GLY A 39 8.25 14.70 18.31
N LEU A 40 7.09 14.81 17.66
CA LEU A 40 6.28 16.04 17.63
C LEU A 40 5.70 16.37 19.01
N GLY A 41 5.46 15.37 19.86
CA GLY A 41 5.08 15.59 21.25
C GLY A 41 6.15 16.30 22.07
N LEU A 42 7.44 16.11 21.75
CA LEU A 42 8.54 16.81 22.40
C LEU A 42 8.53 18.32 22.13
N THR A 43 7.89 18.78 21.04
CA THR A 43 7.81 20.21 20.68
C THR A 43 6.57 20.90 21.25
N GLY A 44 5.67 20.16 21.92
CA GLY A 44 4.40 20.68 22.45
C GLY A 44 3.29 20.84 21.41
N TRP A 45 3.54 20.55 20.13
CA TRP A 45 2.55 20.62 19.05
C TRP A 45 1.39 19.64 19.25
N THR A 46 1.63 18.53 19.96
CA THR A 46 0.61 17.53 20.28
C THR A 46 0.06 17.65 21.71
N ALA A 47 0.33 18.75 22.42
CA ALA A 47 -0.08 18.90 23.83
C ALA A 47 -1.60 18.77 24.05
N SER A 48 -2.40 19.03 23.03
CA SER A 48 -3.87 18.94 23.04
C SER A 48 -4.41 17.51 22.87
N PHE A 49 -3.58 16.50 22.60
CA PHE A 49 -4.04 15.11 22.45
C PHE A 49 -3.04 14.09 23.04
N PRO A 50 -3.51 13.15 23.89
CA PRO A 50 -2.63 12.16 24.52
C PRO A 50 -1.91 11.27 23.50
N ALA A 51 -0.62 10.98 23.76
CA ALA A 51 0.21 10.14 22.89
C ALA A 51 -0.36 8.71 22.71
N GLY A 52 -0.98 8.14 23.74
CA GLY A 52 -1.63 6.82 23.63
C GLY A 52 -2.80 6.84 22.64
N THR A 53 -3.67 7.85 22.73
CA THR A 53 -4.78 8.05 21.78
C THR A 53 -4.26 8.28 20.38
N ALA A 54 -3.22 9.11 20.22
CA ALA A 54 -2.57 9.38 18.93
C ALA A 54 -2.13 8.11 18.21
N ILE A 55 -1.44 7.22 18.94
CA ILE A 55 -0.91 5.96 18.39
C ILE A 55 -2.08 5.05 18.02
N ILE A 56 -3.07 4.87 18.89
CA ILE A 56 -4.25 4.04 18.59
C ILE A 56 -4.98 4.56 17.36
N THR A 57 -5.23 5.87 17.28
CA THR A 57 -5.85 6.51 16.11
C THR A 57 -5.02 6.24 14.85
N ALA A 58 -3.70 6.39 14.89
CA ALA A 58 -2.82 6.11 13.76
C ALA A 58 -2.90 4.64 13.30
N VAL A 59 -2.97 3.67 14.23
CA VAL A 59 -3.15 2.26 13.87
C VAL A 59 -4.49 2.04 13.17
N VAL A 60 -5.58 2.56 13.72
CA VAL A 60 -6.92 2.41 13.14
C VAL A 60 -7.00 3.06 11.77
N VAL A 61 -6.43 4.26 11.62
CA VAL A 61 -6.29 4.94 10.33
C VAL A 61 -5.52 4.09 9.35
N MET A 62 -4.36 3.54 9.73
CA MET A 62 -3.55 2.79 8.80
C MET A 62 -4.29 1.54 8.31
N VAL A 63 -4.90 0.78 9.21
CA VAL A 63 -5.70 -0.40 8.82
C VAL A 63 -6.82 -0.01 7.85
N ALA A 64 -7.53 1.09 8.11
CA ALA A 64 -8.59 1.56 7.22
C ALA A 64 -8.05 1.99 5.84
N VAL A 65 -6.92 2.70 5.80
CA VAL A 65 -6.27 3.13 4.55
C VAL A 65 -5.76 1.93 3.75
N GLU A 66 -5.11 0.95 4.38
CA GLU A 66 -4.60 -0.24 3.67
C GLU A 66 -5.74 -1.11 3.13
N LEU A 67 -6.84 -1.25 3.88
CA LEU A 67 -8.04 -1.93 3.39
C LEU A 67 -8.66 -1.20 2.18
N ALA A 68 -8.79 0.13 2.28
CA ALA A 68 -9.33 0.93 1.18
C ALA A 68 -8.43 0.87 -0.07
N THR A 69 -7.11 0.95 0.13
CA THR A 69 -6.10 0.82 -0.94
C THR A 69 -6.23 -0.53 -1.63
N THR A 70 -6.16 -1.62 -0.88
CA THR A 70 -6.34 -2.98 -1.41
C THR A 70 -7.64 -3.12 -2.20
N GLY A 71 -8.73 -2.52 -1.72
CA GLY A 71 -10.02 -2.50 -2.40
C GLY A 71 -9.98 -1.76 -3.74
N VAL A 72 -9.40 -0.55 -3.77
CA VAL A 72 -9.22 0.22 -5.00
C VAL A 72 -8.36 -0.54 -6.00
N GLU A 73 -7.21 -1.04 -5.58
CA GLU A 73 -6.31 -1.80 -6.46
C GLU A 73 -7.00 -3.03 -7.04
N ARG A 74 -7.80 -3.75 -6.23
CA ARG A 74 -8.55 -4.90 -6.70
C ARG A 74 -9.52 -4.56 -7.84
N ILE A 75 -10.18 -3.41 -7.77
CA ILE A 75 -11.06 -2.94 -8.86
C ILE A 75 -10.24 -2.74 -10.13
N PHE A 76 -9.06 -2.14 -10.04
CA PHE A 76 -8.18 -1.91 -11.19
C PHE A 76 -7.61 -3.20 -11.76
N VAL A 77 -7.19 -4.15 -10.91
CA VAL A 77 -6.72 -5.49 -11.31
C VAL A 77 -7.79 -6.23 -12.11
N LEU A 78 -9.04 -6.23 -11.62
CA LEU A 78 -10.16 -6.87 -12.30
C LEU A 78 -10.53 -6.15 -13.61
N ARG A 79 -10.45 -4.81 -13.63
CA ARG A 79 -10.78 -4.01 -14.80
C ARG A 79 -9.77 -4.14 -15.93
N HIS A 80 -8.47 -4.17 -15.61
CA HIS A 80 -7.39 -4.23 -16.59
C HIS A 80 -6.93 -5.66 -16.90
N ARG A 81 -7.46 -6.68 -16.18
CA ARG A 81 -7.01 -8.08 -16.27
C ARG A 81 -5.49 -8.23 -16.15
N HIS A 82 -4.89 -7.38 -15.32
CA HIS A 82 -3.46 -7.34 -15.08
C HIS A 82 -3.24 -7.44 -13.57
N PRO A 83 -2.31 -8.30 -13.08
CA PRO A 83 -2.13 -8.52 -11.64
C PRO A 83 -1.63 -7.26 -10.92
N ASP A 84 -0.89 -6.40 -11.62
CA ASP A 84 -0.44 -5.10 -11.12
C ASP A 84 -0.40 -4.07 -12.27
N PRO A 85 -1.53 -3.40 -12.58
CA PRO A 85 -1.67 -2.60 -13.78
C PRO A 85 -0.87 -1.29 -13.81
N GLY A 86 -0.20 -0.90 -12.71
CA GLY A 86 0.68 0.27 -12.67
C GLY A 86 0.12 1.53 -13.33
N SER A 87 -0.91 2.16 -12.77
CA SER A 87 -1.61 3.26 -13.45
C SER A 87 -1.58 4.57 -12.66
N VAL A 88 -1.33 5.68 -13.37
CA VAL A 88 -1.42 7.06 -12.83
C VAL A 88 -2.77 7.35 -12.17
N PRO A 89 -3.94 7.03 -12.77
CA PRO A 89 -5.22 7.29 -12.11
C PRO A 89 -5.40 6.49 -10.81
N MET A 90 -4.97 5.22 -10.77
CA MET A 90 -4.98 4.43 -9.53
C MET A 90 -4.08 5.07 -8.47
N THR A 91 -2.86 5.44 -8.87
CA THR A 91 -1.89 6.11 -7.99
C THR A 91 -2.48 7.39 -7.38
N ALA A 92 -3.15 8.22 -8.18
CA ALA A 92 -3.77 9.44 -7.69
C ALA A 92 -4.89 9.17 -6.67
N ILE A 93 -5.74 8.16 -6.92
CA ILE A 93 -6.80 7.76 -5.97
C ILE A 93 -6.17 7.28 -4.65
N VAL A 94 -5.22 6.36 -4.76
CA VAL A 94 -4.53 5.77 -3.60
C VAL A 94 -3.77 6.83 -2.80
N ALA A 95 -3.13 7.79 -3.45
CA ALA A 95 -2.43 8.89 -2.80
C ALA A 95 -3.35 9.82 -2.01
N VAL A 96 -4.62 9.97 -2.43
CA VAL A 96 -5.58 10.86 -1.76
C VAL A 96 -6.34 10.15 -0.64
N LEU A 97 -6.52 8.83 -0.70
CA LEU A 97 -7.26 8.03 0.30
C LEU A 97 -6.92 8.34 1.78
N PRO A 98 -5.64 8.52 2.17
CA PRO A 98 -5.30 8.80 3.57
C PRO A 98 -5.96 10.07 4.11
N LEU A 99 -6.18 11.10 3.27
CA LEU A 99 -6.69 12.39 3.73
C LEU A 99 -8.08 12.28 4.39
N PRO A 100 -9.15 11.86 3.68
CA PRO A 100 -10.48 11.77 4.28
C PRO A 100 -10.54 10.71 5.38
N ILE A 101 -9.86 9.58 5.22
CA ILE A 101 -9.87 8.49 6.21
C ILE A 101 -9.25 8.96 7.53
N SER A 102 -8.06 9.55 7.47
CA SER A 102 -7.34 10.02 8.66
C SER A 102 -8.09 11.15 9.36
N PHE A 103 -8.68 12.07 8.59
CA PHE A 103 -9.45 13.17 9.16
C PHE A 103 -10.70 12.68 9.89
N LEU A 104 -11.51 11.83 9.25
CA LEU A 104 -12.75 11.32 9.83
C LEU A 104 -12.50 10.48 11.09
N ILE A 105 -11.52 9.58 11.04
CA ILE A 105 -11.15 8.76 12.20
C ILE A 105 -10.52 9.65 13.28
N GLY A 106 -9.69 10.62 12.90
CA GLY A 106 -9.12 11.60 13.83
C GLY A 106 -10.18 12.42 14.56
N LEU A 107 -11.29 12.79 13.90
CA LEU A 107 -12.43 13.45 14.56
C LEU A 107 -13.20 12.52 15.49
N LEU A 108 -13.29 11.24 15.18
CA LEU A 108 -14.03 10.26 15.98
C LEU A 108 -13.30 9.91 17.29
N PHE A 109 -11.97 9.78 17.23
CA PHE A 109 -11.14 9.37 18.36
C PHE A 109 -10.42 10.54 19.07
N GLY A 110 -10.32 11.71 18.42
CA GLY A 110 -9.63 12.87 18.94
C GLY A 110 -10.54 13.81 19.75
N PRO A 111 -10.05 14.39 20.87
CA PRO A 111 -10.83 15.35 21.66
C PRO A 111 -10.94 16.74 21.00
N ALA A 112 -10.14 17.02 19.96
CA ALA A 112 -10.09 18.31 19.28
C ALA A 112 -9.81 18.15 17.78
N SER A 113 -10.39 19.04 16.97
CA SER A 113 -10.18 19.09 15.51
C SER A 113 -8.72 19.30 15.11
N SER A 114 -7.92 19.97 15.95
CA SER A 114 -6.48 20.15 15.74
C SER A 114 -5.70 18.82 15.78
N GLY A 115 -6.05 17.89 16.67
CA GLY A 115 -5.44 16.56 16.72
C GLY A 115 -5.76 15.71 15.50
N ALA A 116 -6.98 15.83 14.98
CA ALA A 116 -7.40 15.18 13.73
C ALA A 116 -6.57 15.68 12.53
N LEU A 117 -6.37 17.00 12.44
CA LEU A 117 -5.55 17.62 11.39
C LEU A 117 -4.08 17.20 11.47
N ILE A 118 -3.50 17.15 12.67
CA ILE A 118 -2.12 16.69 12.87
C ILE A 118 -1.97 15.22 12.48
N THR A 119 -2.89 14.36 12.94
CA THR A 119 -2.89 12.93 12.60
C THR A 119 -3.03 12.72 11.09
N MET A 120 -3.93 13.47 10.44
CA MET A 120 -4.08 13.47 8.99
C MET A 120 -2.77 13.87 8.29
N ALA A 121 -2.19 15.01 8.67
CA ALA A 121 -0.96 15.49 8.04
C ALA A 121 0.20 14.49 8.18
N VAL A 122 0.45 13.98 9.39
CA VAL A 122 1.53 13.02 9.64
C VAL A 122 1.30 11.71 8.88
N THR A 123 0.08 11.17 8.92
CA THR A 123 -0.25 9.92 8.21
C THR A 123 -0.05 10.09 6.70
N THR A 124 -0.57 11.18 6.12
CA THR A 124 -0.42 11.45 4.68
C THR A 124 1.03 11.58 4.26
N VAL A 125 1.86 12.28 5.04
CA VAL A 125 3.29 12.43 4.74
C VAL A 125 4.00 11.07 4.76
N VAL A 126 3.78 10.25 5.77
CA VAL A 126 4.38 8.91 5.85
C VAL A 126 3.88 8.02 4.72
N TYR A 127 2.59 8.08 4.41
CA TYR A 127 1.99 7.30 3.35
C TYR A 127 2.58 7.66 1.98
N TRP A 128 2.70 8.94 1.66
CA TRP A 128 3.33 9.39 0.41
C TRP A 128 4.81 9.00 0.32
N ALA A 129 5.55 9.09 1.42
CA ALA A 129 6.93 8.60 1.45
C ALA A 129 7.01 7.10 1.14
N ALA A 130 6.11 6.29 1.71
CA ALA A 130 6.04 4.86 1.43
C ALA A 130 5.62 4.57 -0.02
N LEU A 131 4.69 5.33 -0.60
CA LEU A 131 4.33 5.22 -2.03
C LEU A 131 5.56 5.42 -2.92
N VAL A 132 6.42 6.39 -2.60
CA VAL A 132 7.62 6.69 -3.41
C VAL A 132 8.74 5.69 -3.21
N VAL A 133 8.98 5.29 -1.97
CA VAL A 133 10.16 4.49 -1.63
C VAL A 133 9.90 2.99 -1.79
N LEU A 134 8.70 2.52 -1.45
CA LEU A 134 8.38 1.09 -1.32
C LEU A 134 7.43 0.58 -2.40
N GLU A 135 6.30 1.25 -2.62
CA GLU A 135 5.16 0.65 -3.34
C GLU A 135 5.14 0.99 -4.84
N ARG A 136 5.45 2.25 -5.20
CA ARG A 136 5.53 2.76 -6.58
C ARG A 136 4.39 2.30 -7.51
N PRO A 137 3.11 2.51 -7.15
CA PRO A 137 1.94 1.99 -7.89
C PRO A 137 1.73 2.56 -9.30
N TRP A 138 2.59 3.47 -9.76
CA TRP A 138 2.62 3.99 -11.13
C TRP A 138 3.54 3.18 -12.05
N VAL A 139 4.29 2.23 -11.52
CA VAL A 139 5.11 1.30 -12.29
C VAL A 139 4.31 0.03 -12.49
N GLU A 140 4.19 -0.43 -13.73
CA GLU A 140 3.55 -1.70 -14.05
C GLU A 140 4.39 -2.86 -13.53
N GLY A 141 3.76 -3.78 -12.81
CA GLY A 141 4.40 -4.97 -12.27
C GLY A 141 4.52 -6.09 -13.32
N ASP A 142 5.24 -7.16 -12.97
CA ASP A 142 5.36 -8.32 -13.85
C ASP A 142 4.05 -9.13 -13.92
N THR A 143 3.72 -9.67 -15.10
CA THR A 143 2.67 -10.70 -15.20
C THR A 143 3.14 -12.05 -14.66
N GLN A 144 2.20 -12.98 -14.43
CA GLN A 144 2.54 -14.37 -14.10
C GLN A 144 3.40 -15.04 -15.19
N ALA A 145 3.16 -14.70 -16.46
CA ALA A 145 3.95 -15.19 -17.58
C ALA A 145 5.38 -14.65 -17.54
N ASP A 146 5.56 -13.36 -17.20
CA ASP A 146 6.88 -12.75 -17.06
C ASP A 146 7.67 -13.36 -15.91
N ILE A 147 7.04 -13.54 -14.75
CA ILE A 147 7.65 -14.21 -13.59
C ILE A 147 8.07 -15.63 -13.97
N ARG A 148 7.22 -16.37 -14.69
CA ARG A 148 7.52 -17.73 -15.14
C ARG A 148 8.70 -17.78 -16.08
N LYS A 149 8.74 -16.88 -17.06
CA LYS A 149 9.84 -16.74 -18.00
C LYS A 149 11.15 -16.39 -17.29
N LYS A 150 11.13 -15.43 -16.37
CA LYS A 150 12.32 -15.06 -15.56
C LYS A 150 12.80 -16.23 -14.70
N TYR A 151 11.89 -17.01 -14.11
CA TYR A 151 12.26 -18.20 -13.34
C TYR A 151 12.91 -19.28 -14.21
N GLU A 152 12.35 -19.56 -15.39
CA GLU A 152 12.90 -20.53 -16.34
C GLU A 152 14.27 -20.10 -16.87
N GLN A 153 14.44 -18.82 -17.22
CA GLN A 153 15.72 -18.25 -17.60
C GLN A 153 16.75 -18.39 -16.46
N THR A 154 16.36 -18.08 -15.23
CA THR A 154 17.23 -18.23 -14.05
C THR A 154 17.64 -19.69 -13.87
N LYS A 155 16.70 -20.62 -13.98
CA LYS A 155 16.97 -22.07 -13.89
C LYS A 155 17.91 -22.55 -15.01
N ALA A 156 17.75 -22.05 -16.23
CA ALA A 156 18.61 -22.39 -17.36
C ALA A 156 20.04 -21.88 -17.12
N MET A 157 20.22 -20.62 -16.73
CA MET A 157 21.53 -20.05 -16.41
C MET A 157 22.23 -20.81 -15.28
N THR A 158 21.52 -21.13 -14.20
CA THR A 158 22.08 -21.95 -13.11
C THR A 158 22.44 -23.35 -13.60
N GLY A 159 21.61 -23.97 -14.43
CA GLY A 159 21.88 -25.30 -14.99
C GLY A 159 23.05 -25.34 -15.98
N GLU A 160 23.30 -24.25 -16.69
CA GLU A 160 24.47 -24.10 -17.56
C GLU A 160 25.76 -23.95 -16.75
N GLN A 161 25.75 -23.14 -15.68
CA GLN A 161 26.91 -22.99 -14.79
C GLN A 161 27.34 -24.30 -14.14
N PHE A 162 26.40 -25.14 -13.69
CA PHE A 162 26.71 -26.43 -13.06
C PHE A 162 27.03 -27.56 -14.04
N ARG A 163 26.80 -27.38 -15.36
CA ARG A 163 27.24 -28.34 -16.39
C ARG A 163 28.59 -27.98 -17.00
N SER A 164 29.06 -26.75 -16.81
CA SER A 164 30.36 -26.29 -17.27
C SER A 164 31.51 -26.56 -16.30
N GLU A 165 31.22 -27.08 -15.11
CA GLU A 165 32.19 -27.65 -14.15
C GLU A 165 32.25 -29.18 -14.29
#